data_AF-A0A022RII3-F1
#
_entry.id   AF-A0A022RII3-F1
#
_cell.length_a   1.000
_cell.length_b   1.000
_cell.length_c   1.000
_cell.angle_alpha   90.00
_cell.angle_beta   90.00
_cell.angle_gamma   90.00
#
_symmetry.space_group_name_H-M   'P 1'
#
loop_
_entity.id
_entity.type
_entity.pdbx_description
1 polymer ?
#
loop_
_entity_poly.entity_id
_entity_poly.type
_entity_poly.pdbx_seq_one_letter_code
_entity_poly.pdbx_strand_id
1 'polypeptide(L)'
;MYILSQSLLLKFIYFFITTQLYFIQNSHGNQINCTPSSCGEIRNISYPFRLNTDPKRCGPPEYVLSCENNTTSLYLNSHKYLVHEINYTKDTIRLAIPNVTLIESCSFPKYPLFDDMFYSYYYYVANSVPISFMSCPYPVNSSNLLEITSHCADKKLYGVNGSRAYIIFGKDVHQVKDMCEIDLVVMTSLPLKIKENVSFSTMHKALLNGFEVSWILPLSNECVLSPIGGYNFCGKTQ
;
A
#
# COMPACT_ATOMS: atom_id res chain seq x y z
N MET A 1 -0.57 58.28 51.99
CA MET A 1 -0.32 56.82 51.82
C MET A 1 -1.34 56.12 50.92
N TYR A 2 -2.62 56.51 50.93
CA TYR A 2 -3.68 55.93 50.07
C TYR A 2 -3.51 56.12 48.55
N ILE A 3 -3.02 57.28 48.10
CA ILE A 3 -2.88 57.60 46.66
C ILE A 3 -1.78 56.74 45.98
N LEU A 4 -0.69 56.44 46.71
CA LEU A 4 0.38 55.55 46.24
C LEU A 4 -0.10 54.11 46.10
N SER A 5 -1.00 53.64 46.97
CA SER A 5 -1.55 52.28 46.90
C SER A 5 -2.54 52.13 45.73
N GLN A 6 -3.34 53.16 45.44
CA GLN A 6 -4.27 53.18 44.31
C GLN A 6 -3.56 53.21 42.96
N SER A 7 -2.45 53.96 42.85
CA SER A 7 -1.55 53.97 41.69
C SER A 7 -0.91 52.60 41.43
N LEU A 8 -0.48 51.90 42.48
CA LEU A 8 0.06 50.55 42.38
C LEU A 8 -0.99 49.52 41.94
N LEU A 9 -2.20 49.59 42.50
CA LEU A 9 -3.32 48.73 42.12
C LEU A 9 -3.67 48.88 40.63
N LEU A 10 -3.67 50.11 40.12
CA LEU A 10 -3.96 50.37 38.71
C LEU A 10 -2.91 49.75 37.77
N LYS A 11 -1.63 49.80 38.16
CA LYS A 11 -0.52 49.18 37.41
C LYS A 11 -0.61 47.65 37.41
N PHE A 12 -1.00 47.05 38.54
CA PHE A 12 -1.22 45.60 38.62
C PHE A 12 -2.38 45.14 37.73
N ILE A 13 -3.50 45.87 37.75
CA ILE A 13 -4.65 45.55 36.88
C ILE A 13 -4.26 45.66 35.41
N TYR A 14 -3.54 46.72 35.02
CA TYR A 14 -3.04 46.87 33.65
C TYR A 14 -2.09 45.74 33.24
N PHE A 15 -1.17 45.33 34.12
CA PHE A 15 -0.27 44.19 33.87
C PHE A 15 -1.04 42.86 33.75
N PHE A 16 -2.03 42.63 34.59
CA PHE A 16 -2.89 41.45 34.48
C PHE A 16 -3.71 41.44 33.19
N ILE A 17 -4.29 42.57 32.78
CA ILE A 17 -5.06 42.65 31.53
C ILE A 17 -4.14 42.42 30.31
N THR A 18 -2.96 43.04 30.29
CA THR A 18 -2.01 42.87 29.17
C THR A 18 -1.44 41.46 29.08
N THR A 19 -1.16 40.81 30.22
CA THR A 19 -0.73 39.40 30.22
C THR A 19 -1.86 38.47 29.76
N GLN A 20 -3.10 38.65 30.24
CA GLN A 20 -4.26 37.86 29.79
C GLN A 20 -4.52 38.04 28.28
N LEU A 21 -4.45 39.27 27.76
CA LEU A 21 -4.59 39.53 26.32
C LEU A 21 -3.47 38.89 25.49
N TYR A 22 -2.22 38.89 26.00
CA TYR A 22 -1.09 38.19 25.37
C TYR A 22 -1.28 36.66 25.35
N PHE A 23 -1.85 36.07 26.40
CA PHE A 23 -2.16 34.65 26.43
C PHE A 23 -3.31 34.27 25.49
N ILE A 24 -4.34 35.12 25.34
CA ILE A 24 -5.46 34.89 24.40
C ILE A 24 -4.99 34.93 22.93
N GLN A 25 -4.07 35.85 22.59
CA GLN A 25 -3.47 35.89 21.25
C GLN A 25 -2.64 34.64 20.95
N ASN A 26 -1.98 34.06 21.96
CA ASN A 26 -1.18 32.83 21.81
C ASN A 26 -2.01 31.53 21.99
N SER A 27 -3.22 31.60 22.53
CA SER A 27 -4.12 30.44 22.68
C SER A 27 -5.00 30.18 21.46
N HIS A 28 -5.02 31.10 20.48
CA HIS A 28 -5.41 30.77 19.12
C HIS A 28 -4.30 29.93 18.47
N GLY A 29 -4.06 28.73 19.02
CA GLY A 29 -3.40 27.68 18.27
C GLY A 29 -4.18 27.53 16.98
N ASN A 30 -3.54 27.84 15.84
CA ASN A 30 -4.16 27.72 14.53
C ASN A 30 -4.96 26.41 14.49
N GLN A 31 -6.29 26.52 14.42
CA GLN A 31 -7.15 25.41 14.05
C GLN A 31 -6.84 25.11 12.57
N ILE A 32 -5.70 24.50 12.30
CA ILE A 32 -5.41 23.88 11.01
C ILE A 32 -6.46 22.78 10.80
N ASN A 33 -7.45 23.11 9.99
CA ASN A 33 -8.49 22.19 9.60
C ASN A 33 -7.88 21.18 8.63
N CYS A 34 -8.11 19.89 8.87
CA CYS A 34 -7.70 18.81 7.99
C CYS A 34 -8.75 18.64 6.89
N THR A 35 -8.87 19.65 6.04
CA THR A 35 -9.73 19.61 4.86
C THR A 35 -9.19 18.56 3.89
N PRO A 36 -10.06 17.75 3.24
CA PRO A 36 -9.59 16.77 2.28
C PRO A 36 -8.79 17.38 1.13
N SER A 37 -7.67 16.75 0.81
CA SER A 37 -6.78 17.11 -0.28
C SER A 37 -7.10 16.31 -1.55
N SER A 38 -6.48 16.65 -2.68
CA SER A 38 -6.63 15.92 -3.93
C SER A 38 -5.34 15.88 -4.74
N CYS A 39 -5.15 14.81 -5.52
CA CYS A 39 -4.04 14.66 -6.46
C CYS A 39 -4.45 13.73 -7.61
N GLY A 40 -4.35 14.22 -8.85
CA GLY A 40 -4.74 13.47 -10.03
C GLY A 40 -6.20 13.02 -10.00
N GLU A 41 -6.42 11.73 -10.21
CA GLU A 41 -7.74 11.10 -10.15
C GLU A 41 -8.26 10.92 -8.71
N ILE A 42 -7.39 10.99 -7.71
CA ILE A 42 -7.79 10.86 -6.31
C ILE A 42 -8.26 12.24 -5.80
N ARG A 43 -9.58 12.45 -5.81
CA ARG A 43 -10.20 13.75 -5.47
C ARG A 43 -10.48 13.95 -3.98
N ASN A 44 -10.45 12.89 -3.18
CA ASN A 44 -10.78 12.93 -1.76
C ASN A 44 -9.71 12.19 -0.94
N ILE A 45 -8.66 12.91 -0.55
CA ILE A 45 -7.60 12.42 0.35
C ILE A 45 -7.89 13.00 1.73
N SER A 46 -8.39 12.17 2.62
CA SER A 46 -8.74 12.50 3.99
C SER A 46 -8.22 11.44 4.94
N TYR A 47 -8.30 11.72 6.24
CA TYR A 47 -7.90 10.78 7.29
C TYR A 47 -8.41 9.34 7.01
N PRO A 48 -7.56 8.31 7.13
CA PRO A 48 -6.20 8.35 7.68
C PRO A 48 -5.13 8.87 6.71
N PHE A 49 -5.43 8.94 5.41
CA PHE A 49 -4.49 9.38 4.39
C PHE A 49 -4.29 10.89 4.39
N ARG A 50 -3.08 11.30 4.03
CA ARG A 50 -2.76 12.70 3.77
C ARG A 50 -1.66 12.80 2.73
N LEU A 51 -1.60 13.91 2.01
CA LEU A 51 -0.45 14.23 1.20
C LEU A 51 0.76 14.57 2.08
N ASN A 52 1.96 14.41 1.53
CA ASN A 52 3.20 14.86 2.14
C ASN A 52 3.24 16.39 2.39
N THR A 53 2.47 17.16 1.61
CA THR A 53 2.26 18.60 1.78
C THR A 53 1.23 18.96 2.86
N ASP A 54 0.38 18.00 3.26
CA ASP A 54 -0.63 18.24 4.27
C ASP A 54 0.00 18.31 5.68
N PRO A 55 -0.62 19.05 6.61
CA PRO A 55 -0.14 19.12 7.98
C PRO A 55 0.03 17.74 8.61
N LYS A 56 1.16 17.51 9.30
CA LYS A 56 1.51 16.20 9.91
C LYS A 56 0.42 15.64 10.83
N ARG A 57 -0.37 16.51 11.46
CA ARG A 57 -1.46 16.12 12.37
C ARG A 57 -2.72 15.59 11.68
N CYS A 58 -2.81 15.67 10.36
CA CYS A 58 -3.99 15.27 9.59
C CYS A 58 -3.99 13.79 9.20
N GLY A 59 -2.92 13.05 9.51
CA GLY A 59 -2.81 11.64 9.21
C GLY A 59 -1.49 11.07 9.72
N PRO A 60 -1.45 9.77 10.08
CA PRO A 60 -0.24 9.13 10.56
C PRO A 60 0.87 9.11 9.48
N PRO A 61 2.15 9.00 9.87
CA PRO A 61 3.27 8.87 8.92
C PRO A 61 3.13 7.72 7.92
N GLU A 62 2.44 6.64 8.29
CA GLU A 62 2.31 5.41 7.49
C GLU A 62 1.27 5.54 6.37
N TYR A 63 0.39 6.53 6.44
CA TYR A 63 -0.66 6.81 5.45
C TYR A 63 -0.32 8.04 4.59
N VAL A 64 0.95 8.42 4.53
CA VAL A 64 1.41 9.54 3.73
C VAL A 64 1.49 9.16 2.26
N LEU A 65 0.76 9.92 1.45
CA LEU A 65 0.76 9.82 0.00
C LEU A 65 1.68 10.89 -0.60
N SER A 66 2.36 10.54 -1.68
CA SER A 66 3.15 11.45 -2.51
C SER A 66 2.38 11.78 -3.77
N CYS A 67 2.37 13.06 -4.15
CA CYS A 67 1.78 13.55 -5.40
C CYS A 67 2.89 14.05 -6.32
N GLU A 68 3.17 13.34 -7.39
CA GLU A 68 4.21 13.70 -8.37
C GLU A 68 3.58 13.71 -9.76
N ASN A 69 3.67 14.81 -10.51
CA ASN A 69 3.11 14.94 -11.87
C ASN A 69 1.64 14.48 -11.96
N ASN A 70 0.78 14.96 -11.05
CA ASN A 70 -0.62 14.54 -10.93
C ASN A 70 -0.83 13.03 -10.70
N THR A 71 0.19 12.31 -10.25
CA THR A 71 0.12 10.88 -9.95
C THR A 71 0.25 10.68 -8.44
N THR A 72 -0.78 10.10 -7.83
CA THR A 72 -0.79 9.74 -6.42
C THR A 72 -0.05 8.43 -6.21
N SER A 73 0.85 8.40 -5.24
CA SER A 73 1.63 7.22 -4.90
C SER A 73 1.78 7.02 -3.40
N LEU A 74 1.91 5.77 -2.99
CA LEU A 74 2.18 5.35 -1.62
C LEU A 74 3.54 4.66 -1.59
N TYR A 75 4.35 4.95 -0.58
CA TYR A 75 5.61 4.25 -0.37
C TYR A 75 5.47 3.26 0.77
N LEU A 76 5.75 1.99 0.48
CA LEU A 76 5.79 0.92 1.48
C LEU A 76 7.17 0.25 1.36
N ASN A 77 7.94 0.25 2.44
CA ASN A 77 9.28 -0.34 2.49
C ASN A 77 10.23 0.21 1.42
N SER A 78 10.16 1.52 1.18
CA SER A 78 10.90 2.21 0.11
C SER A 78 10.48 1.83 -1.32
N HIS A 79 9.42 1.03 -1.48
CA HIS A 79 8.85 0.70 -2.78
C HIS A 79 7.67 1.62 -3.09
N LYS A 80 7.65 2.14 -4.31
CA LYS A 80 6.60 3.03 -4.81
C LYS A 80 5.44 2.20 -5.36
N TYR A 81 4.23 2.55 -4.95
CA TYR A 81 2.98 2.00 -5.46
C TYR A 81 2.11 3.14 -5.98
N LEU A 82 1.50 2.94 -7.16
CA LEU A 82 0.52 3.87 -7.70
C LEU A 82 -0.81 3.65 -6.98
N VAL A 83 -1.45 4.74 -6.56
CA VAL A 83 -2.78 4.68 -5.94
C VAL A 83 -3.83 4.83 -7.04
N HIS A 84 -4.61 3.79 -7.28
CA HIS A 84 -5.71 3.81 -8.23
C HIS A 84 -7.02 4.26 -7.58
N GLU A 85 -7.26 3.89 -6.33
CA GLU A 85 -8.51 4.17 -5.64
C GLU A 85 -8.32 4.16 -4.12
N ILE A 86 -9.04 5.05 -3.44
CA ILE A 86 -9.21 5.03 -1.98
C ILE A 86 -10.70 4.92 -1.70
N ASN A 87 -11.13 3.83 -1.09
CA ASN A 87 -12.53 3.53 -0.81
C ASN A 87 -12.80 3.60 0.71
N TYR A 88 -13.24 4.76 1.19
CA TYR A 88 -13.55 4.97 2.61
C TYR A 88 -14.77 4.20 3.12
N THR A 89 -15.64 3.71 2.23
CA THR A 89 -16.79 2.90 2.65
C THR A 89 -16.40 1.47 2.98
N LYS A 90 -15.38 0.95 2.29
CA LYS A 90 -14.83 -0.40 2.50
C LYS A 90 -13.54 -0.42 3.31
N ASP A 91 -13.00 0.76 3.58
CA ASP A 91 -11.69 0.97 4.17
C ASP A 91 -10.54 0.34 3.37
N THR A 92 -10.62 0.38 2.04
CA THR A 92 -9.63 -0.25 1.13
C THR A 92 -8.95 0.73 0.19
N ILE A 93 -7.65 0.55 0.01
CA ILE A 93 -6.83 1.27 -0.98
C ILE A 93 -6.40 0.30 -2.07
N ARG A 94 -6.57 0.68 -3.33
CA ARG A 94 -6.13 -0.12 -4.48
C ARG A 94 -4.81 0.42 -4.99
N LEU A 95 -3.82 -0.46 -4.99
CA LEU A 95 -2.42 -0.18 -5.32
C LEU A 95 -2.00 -0.95 -6.56
N ALA A 96 -1.19 -0.32 -7.42
CA ALA A 96 -0.56 -0.97 -8.56
C ALA A 96 0.94 -0.72 -8.58
N ILE A 97 1.68 -1.69 -9.13
CA ILE A 97 3.12 -1.52 -9.35
C ILE A 97 3.33 -0.51 -10.49
N PRO A 98 4.18 0.51 -10.35
CA PRO A 98 4.50 1.41 -11.45
C PRO A 98 5.19 0.68 -12.59
N ASN A 99 5.03 1.16 -13.83
CA ASN A 99 5.74 0.65 -15.01
C ASN A 99 5.48 -0.84 -15.29
N VAL A 100 4.22 -1.27 -15.26
CA VAL A 100 3.78 -2.63 -15.68
C VAL A 100 4.12 -2.95 -17.16
N THR A 101 4.76 -2.03 -17.90
CA THR A 101 5.41 -2.29 -19.19
C THR A 101 6.60 -3.26 -19.10
N LEU A 102 7.11 -3.54 -17.89
CA LEU A 102 8.21 -4.49 -17.63
C LEU A 102 7.96 -5.94 -18.09
N ILE A 103 6.74 -6.28 -18.50
CA ILE A 103 6.35 -7.63 -18.92
C ILE A 103 6.89 -7.99 -20.31
N GLU A 104 7.06 -7.04 -21.24
CA GLU A 104 7.73 -7.36 -22.53
C GLU A 104 9.18 -7.80 -22.32
N SER A 105 9.78 -7.43 -21.18
CA SER A 105 11.14 -7.78 -20.80
C SER A 105 11.24 -8.87 -19.74
N CYS A 106 10.13 -9.33 -19.13
CA CYS A 106 10.10 -10.17 -17.92
C CYS A 106 11.12 -9.73 -16.84
N SER A 107 11.42 -8.43 -16.81
CA SER A 107 12.19 -7.81 -15.74
C SER A 107 11.23 -7.66 -14.58
N PHE A 108 11.04 -8.73 -13.82
CA PHE A 108 10.06 -8.75 -12.73
C PHE A 108 10.26 -7.54 -11.81
N PRO A 109 9.16 -7.01 -11.23
CA PRO A 109 9.26 -6.07 -10.13
C PRO A 109 10.34 -6.53 -9.16
N LYS A 110 11.37 -5.71 -8.94
CA LYS A 110 12.56 -6.08 -8.15
C LYS A 110 12.27 -6.25 -6.66
N TYR A 111 11.01 -6.17 -6.25
CA TYR A 111 10.60 -6.21 -4.88
C TYR A 111 9.43 -7.18 -4.70
N PRO A 112 9.58 -8.16 -3.79
CA PRO A 112 8.50 -9.08 -3.45
C PRO A 112 7.33 -8.29 -2.85
N LEU A 113 6.10 -8.59 -3.29
CA LEU A 113 4.91 -7.99 -2.68
C LEU A 113 4.49 -8.72 -1.40
N PHE A 114 5.04 -9.90 -1.15
CA PHE A 114 4.83 -10.62 0.10
C PHE A 114 5.88 -10.18 1.12
N ASP A 115 5.66 -9.02 1.74
CA ASP A 115 6.45 -8.57 2.87
C ASP A 115 5.59 -8.71 4.13
N ASP A 116 6.11 -9.42 5.15
CA ASP A 116 5.47 -9.53 6.46
C ASP A 116 5.15 -8.15 7.08
N MET A 117 5.83 -7.09 6.63
CA MET A 117 5.56 -5.72 7.07
C MET A 117 4.27 -5.11 6.50
N PHE A 118 3.75 -5.63 5.38
CA PHE A 118 2.45 -5.20 4.83
C PHE A 118 1.36 -5.33 5.91
N TYR A 119 1.38 -6.45 6.64
CA TYR A 119 0.44 -6.80 7.71
C TYR A 119 0.51 -5.92 8.97
N SER A 120 1.48 -5.01 9.09
CA SER A 120 1.53 -4.09 10.24
C SER A 120 0.53 -2.93 10.11
N TYR A 121 0.18 -2.56 8.87
CA TYR A 121 -0.66 -1.39 8.58
C TYR A 121 -1.73 -1.66 7.52
N TYR A 122 -1.56 -2.70 6.70
CA TYR A 122 -2.44 -3.02 5.59
C TYR A 122 -2.73 -4.53 5.51
N TYR A 123 -3.97 -4.91 5.19
CA TYR A 123 -4.38 -6.31 5.06
C TYR A 123 -4.92 -6.59 3.68
N TYR A 124 -4.48 -7.67 3.04
CA TYR A 124 -5.09 -8.09 1.78
C TYR A 124 -6.56 -8.42 1.98
N VAL A 125 -7.41 -7.86 1.12
CA VAL A 125 -8.83 -8.22 1.09
C VAL A 125 -8.95 -9.69 0.66
N ALA A 126 -9.88 -10.44 1.25
CA ALA A 126 -10.04 -11.90 1.10
C ALA A 126 -10.07 -12.40 -0.37
N ASN A 127 -10.49 -11.54 -1.30
CA ASN A 127 -10.62 -11.85 -2.72
C ASN A 127 -9.34 -11.57 -3.54
N SER A 128 -8.26 -11.11 -2.91
CA SER A 128 -6.99 -10.88 -3.60
C SER A 128 -6.32 -12.20 -3.94
N VAL A 129 -5.95 -12.35 -5.20
CA VAL A 129 -5.35 -13.56 -5.78
C VAL A 129 -3.86 -13.33 -5.96
N PRO A 130 -2.99 -14.21 -5.44
CA PRO A 130 -1.56 -14.15 -5.74
C PRO A 130 -1.30 -14.61 -7.18
N ILE A 131 -0.34 -13.96 -7.82
CA ILE A 131 0.25 -14.30 -9.11
C ILE A 131 1.71 -14.58 -8.82
N SER A 132 2.12 -15.84 -8.94
CA SER A 132 3.51 -16.24 -8.67
C SER A 132 4.23 -16.42 -9.99
N PHE A 133 5.33 -15.71 -10.15
CA PHE A 133 6.30 -15.85 -11.23
C PHE A 133 7.38 -16.82 -10.78
N MET A 134 7.76 -17.73 -11.66
CA MET A 134 8.70 -18.79 -11.33
C MET A 134 9.59 -19.16 -12.50
N SER A 135 10.78 -19.63 -12.15
CA SER A 135 11.77 -20.22 -13.04
C SER A 135 11.86 -21.71 -12.78
N CYS A 136 11.66 -22.52 -13.81
CA CYS A 136 11.77 -23.97 -13.72
C CYS A 136 12.93 -24.46 -14.59
N PRO A 137 13.83 -25.33 -14.09
CA PRO A 137 14.93 -25.90 -14.87
C PRO A 137 14.45 -26.88 -15.95
N TYR A 138 13.26 -27.45 -15.79
CA TYR A 138 12.68 -28.42 -16.72
C TYR A 138 11.24 -28.03 -17.11
N PRO A 139 10.72 -28.50 -18.26
CA PRO A 139 9.33 -28.27 -18.65
C PRO A 139 8.37 -28.89 -17.64
N VAL A 140 7.40 -28.10 -17.17
CA VAL A 140 6.35 -28.58 -16.26
C VAL A 140 5.04 -28.70 -17.03
N ASN A 141 4.39 -29.86 -16.90
CA ASN A 141 3.10 -30.11 -17.54
C ASN A 141 1.98 -29.98 -16.49
N SER A 142 1.42 -28.77 -16.35
CA SER A 142 0.24 -28.51 -15.51
C SER A 142 -0.71 -27.55 -16.20
N SER A 143 -2.02 -27.81 -16.12
CA SER A 143 -3.06 -27.00 -16.75
C SER A 143 -3.17 -25.59 -16.17
N ASN A 144 -2.68 -25.39 -14.94
CA ASN A 144 -2.81 -24.13 -14.20
C ASN A 144 -1.59 -23.22 -14.40
N LEU A 145 -0.58 -23.68 -15.15
CA LEU A 145 0.63 -22.93 -15.46
C LEU A 145 0.53 -22.26 -16.83
N LEU A 146 0.86 -20.97 -16.86
CA LEU A 146 1.05 -20.23 -18.09
C LEU A 146 2.56 -20.13 -18.38
N GLU A 147 3.04 -20.78 -19.43
CA GLU A 147 4.41 -20.59 -19.91
C GLU A 147 4.52 -19.23 -20.60
N ILE A 148 5.44 -18.39 -20.12
CA ILE A 148 5.67 -17.04 -20.65
C ILE A 148 7.04 -16.86 -21.31
N THR A 149 7.85 -17.93 -21.40
CA THR A 149 9.22 -17.92 -21.90
C THR A 149 9.38 -17.20 -23.25
N SER A 150 8.44 -17.39 -24.19
CA SER A 150 8.48 -16.76 -25.53
C SER A 150 8.09 -15.28 -25.53
N HIS A 151 7.44 -14.80 -24.48
CA HIS A 151 6.97 -13.42 -24.34
C HIS A 151 7.99 -12.52 -23.63
N CYS A 152 9.08 -13.10 -23.12
CA CYS A 152 10.15 -12.40 -22.44
C CYS A 152 11.26 -12.04 -23.44
N ALA A 153 11.51 -10.73 -23.66
CA ALA A 153 12.62 -10.27 -24.51
C ALA A 153 13.99 -10.61 -23.91
N ASP A 154 14.10 -10.71 -22.58
CA ASP A 154 15.36 -10.95 -21.89
C ASP A 154 15.65 -12.45 -21.68
N LYS A 155 16.14 -13.10 -22.74
CA LYS A 155 16.64 -14.49 -22.70
C LYS A 155 17.82 -14.70 -21.72
N LYS A 156 18.38 -13.65 -21.11
CA LYS A 156 19.42 -13.80 -20.09
C LYS A 156 18.89 -14.28 -18.74
N LEU A 157 17.65 -13.92 -18.38
CA LEU A 157 17.00 -14.42 -17.16
C LEU A 157 16.58 -15.90 -17.33
N TYR A 158 16.15 -16.25 -18.54
CA TYR A 158 15.65 -17.57 -18.91
C TYR A 158 16.45 -18.13 -20.09
N GLY A 159 17.59 -18.74 -19.76
CA GLY A 159 18.61 -19.12 -20.74
C GLY A 159 19.96 -19.53 -20.14
N VAL A 160 20.19 -19.26 -18.84
CA VAL A 160 21.25 -19.97 -18.10
C VAL A 160 20.78 -21.41 -17.91
N ASN A 161 21.22 -22.31 -18.79
CA ASN A 161 20.92 -23.76 -18.80
C ASN A 161 19.52 -24.21 -19.28
N GLY A 162 18.78 -23.39 -20.04
CA GLY A 162 17.51 -23.84 -20.65
C GLY A 162 16.29 -23.84 -19.71
N SER A 163 16.35 -23.06 -18.63
CA SER A 163 15.21 -22.80 -17.74
C SER A 163 14.04 -22.11 -18.46
N ARG A 164 12.83 -22.35 -17.96
CA ARG A 164 11.56 -21.84 -18.50
C ARG A 164 10.84 -20.98 -17.47
N ALA A 165 10.17 -19.94 -17.96
CA ALA A 165 9.42 -18.99 -17.15
C ALA A 165 7.94 -19.37 -17.12
N TYR A 166 7.38 -19.49 -15.92
CA TYR A 166 5.98 -19.81 -15.72
C TYR A 166 5.29 -18.84 -14.77
N ILE A 167 3.98 -18.78 -14.90
CA ILE A 167 3.09 -18.05 -14.00
C ILE A 167 1.99 -18.97 -13.52
N ILE A 168 1.68 -18.88 -12.23
CA ILE A 168 0.51 -19.52 -11.63
C ILE A 168 -0.36 -18.47 -10.93
N PHE A 169 -1.67 -18.63 -11.04
CA PHE A 169 -2.65 -17.84 -10.32
C PHE A 169 -3.20 -18.65 -9.16
N GLY A 170 -3.35 -18.00 -8.01
CA GLY A 170 -3.95 -18.61 -6.82
C GLY A 170 -2.92 -19.17 -5.84
N LYS A 171 -3.46 -19.68 -4.73
CA LYS A 171 -2.72 -20.04 -3.52
C LYS A 171 -2.10 -21.44 -3.59
N ASP A 172 -2.63 -22.30 -4.45
CA ASP A 172 -2.16 -23.68 -4.58
C ASP A 172 -0.93 -23.75 -5.48
N VAL A 173 0.23 -23.53 -4.88
CA VAL A 173 1.54 -23.69 -5.52
C VAL A 173 2.22 -25.00 -5.14
N HIS A 174 1.53 -25.88 -4.41
CA HIS A 174 2.10 -27.14 -3.92
C HIS A 174 2.61 -28.03 -5.06
N GLN A 175 1.92 -28.00 -6.20
CA GLN A 175 2.26 -28.80 -7.37
C GLN A 175 3.60 -28.41 -7.99
N VAL A 176 4.09 -27.17 -7.79
CA VAL A 176 5.31 -26.66 -8.44
C VAL A 176 6.43 -26.33 -7.47
N LYS A 177 6.15 -26.38 -6.16
CA LYS A 177 7.08 -26.00 -5.09
C LYS A 177 8.43 -26.71 -5.17
N ASP A 178 8.43 -27.99 -5.55
CA ASP A 178 9.65 -28.80 -5.62
C ASP A 178 10.26 -28.84 -7.03
N MET A 179 9.57 -28.27 -8.03
CA MET A 179 10.00 -28.29 -9.44
C MET A 179 10.54 -26.95 -9.92
N CYS A 180 10.17 -25.84 -9.27
CA CYS A 180 10.43 -24.49 -9.73
C CYS A 180 10.83 -23.57 -8.58
N GLU A 181 11.69 -22.60 -8.87
CA GLU A 181 12.02 -21.50 -7.99
C GLU A 181 10.99 -20.38 -8.16
N ILE A 182 10.36 -19.94 -7.07
CA ILE A 182 9.42 -18.81 -7.09
C ILE A 182 10.24 -17.51 -6.99
N ASP A 183 10.34 -16.80 -8.12
CA ASP A 183 11.13 -15.58 -8.24
C ASP A 183 10.42 -14.38 -7.61
N LEU A 184 9.09 -14.32 -7.78
CA LEU A 184 8.28 -13.18 -7.34
C LEU A 184 6.84 -13.60 -7.10
N VAL A 185 6.23 -13.07 -6.04
CA VAL A 185 4.79 -13.10 -5.84
C VAL A 185 4.25 -11.68 -5.85
N VAL A 186 3.23 -11.46 -6.67
CA VAL A 186 2.43 -10.24 -6.68
C VAL A 186 0.97 -10.54 -6.43
N MET A 187 0.19 -9.54 -6.04
CA MET A 187 -1.24 -9.70 -5.77
C MET A 187 -2.06 -9.00 -6.86
N THR A 188 -3.25 -9.52 -7.12
CA THR A 188 -4.28 -8.83 -7.90
C THR A 188 -5.63 -8.93 -7.20
N SER A 189 -6.44 -7.89 -7.29
CA SER A 189 -7.86 -7.94 -6.90
C SER A 189 -8.78 -7.95 -8.12
N LEU A 190 -8.23 -8.26 -9.29
CA LEU A 190 -9.04 -8.51 -10.49
C LEU A 190 -9.89 -9.77 -10.22
N PRO A 191 -11.22 -9.74 -10.43
CA PRO A 191 -12.08 -10.89 -10.21
C PRO A 191 -11.80 -11.96 -11.28
N LEU A 192 -10.87 -12.87 -10.97
CA LEU A 192 -10.43 -13.94 -11.85
C LEU A 192 -11.17 -15.25 -11.56
N LYS A 193 -11.63 -15.92 -12.61
CA LYS A 193 -12.10 -17.31 -12.55
C LYS A 193 -10.90 -18.24 -12.75
N ILE A 194 -10.24 -18.64 -11.67
CA ILE A 194 -8.99 -19.44 -11.67
C ILE A 194 -9.15 -20.82 -12.34
N LYS A 195 -10.38 -21.28 -12.62
CA LYS A 195 -10.65 -22.54 -13.33
C LYS A 195 -10.49 -22.46 -14.86
N GLU A 196 -10.27 -21.27 -15.42
CA GLU A 196 -10.10 -21.08 -16.87
C GLU A 196 -8.60 -20.92 -17.21
N ASN A 197 -8.19 -21.38 -18.40
CA ASN A 197 -6.82 -21.20 -18.90
C ASN A 197 -6.47 -19.70 -18.91
N VAL A 198 -5.62 -19.29 -17.97
CA VAL A 198 -5.25 -17.88 -17.82
C VAL A 198 -4.29 -17.49 -18.94
N SER A 199 -4.61 -16.42 -19.67
CA SER A 199 -3.79 -15.95 -20.78
C SER A 199 -2.80 -14.87 -20.35
N PHE A 200 -1.80 -14.60 -21.18
CA PHE A 200 -0.89 -13.47 -21.01
C PHE A 200 -1.64 -12.12 -20.92
N SER A 201 -2.72 -11.96 -21.70
CA SER A 201 -3.58 -10.77 -21.63
C SER A 201 -4.26 -10.64 -20.26
N THR A 202 -4.73 -11.76 -19.72
CA THR A 202 -5.37 -11.81 -18.40
C THR A 202 -4.40 -11.40 -17.31
N MET A 203 -3.16 -11.89 -17.37
CA MET A 203 -2.08 -11.47 -16.48
C MET A 203 -1.81 -9.97 -16.59
N HIS A 204 -1.63 -9.42 -17.80
CA HIS A 204 -1.36 -8.00 -17.97
C HIS A 204 -2.48 -7.12 -17.38
N LYS A 205 -3.74 -7.50 -17.62
CA LYS A 205 -4.91 -6.86 -17.00
C LYS A 205 -4.88 -6.97 -15.47
N ALA A 206 -4.49 -8.11 -14.93
CA ALA A 206 -4.42 -8.35 -13.50
C ALA A 206 -3.37 -7.47 -12.81
N LEU A 207 -2.20 -7.30 -13.44
CA LEU A 207 -1.14 -6.42 -12.94
C LEU A 207 -1.51 -4.94 -13.05
N LEU A 208 -2.11 -4.53 -14.17
CA LEU A 208 -2.62 -3.16 -14.35
C LEU A 208 -3.74 -2.83 -13.37
N ASN A 209 -4.61 -3.78 -13.06
CA ASN A 209 -5.65 -3.59 -12.06
C ASN A 209 -5.07 -3.37 -10.65
N GLY A 210 -3.93 -3.99 -10.36
CA GLY A 210 -3.33 -3.99 -9.04
C GLY A 210 -4.14 -4.77 -8.02
N PHE A 211 -3.92 -4.47 -6.74
CA PHE A 211 -4.46 -5.18 -5.59
C PHE A 211 -5.03 -4.22 -4.55
N GLU A 212 -6.08 -4.67 -3.88
CA GLU A 212 -6.77 -3.97 -2.81
C GLU A 212 -6.26 -4.44 -1.45
N VAL A 213 -6.00 -3.47 -0.58
CA VAL A 213 -5.63 -3.71 0.81
C VAL A 213 -6.48 -2.85 1.73
N SER A 214 -6.90 -3.41 2.85
CA SER A 214 -7.58 -2.71 3.94
C SER A 214 -6.57 -1.97 4.81
N TRP A 215 -6.85 -0.73 5.20
CA TRP A 215 -6.08 -0.03 6.24
C TRP A 215 -6.69 -0.16 7.64
N ILE A 216 -7.82 -0.87 7.77
CA ILE A 216 -8.34 -1.24 9.08
C ILE A 216 -7.62 -2.50 9.54
N LEU A 217 -6.96 -2.39 10.70
CA LEU A 217 -6.46 -3.53 11.45
C LEU A 217 -7.67 -4.40 11.88
N PRO A 218 -7.65 -5.73 11.64
CA PRO A 218 -8.62 -6.61 12.23
C PRO A 218 -8.62 -6.40 13.74
N LEU A 219 -9.82 -6.34 14.34
CA LEU A 219 -9.98 -6.27 15.78
C LEU A 219 -9.17 -7.41 16.42
N SER A 220 -8.62 -7.18 17.60
CA SER A 220 -7.66 -8.07 18.31
C SER A 220 -8.03 -9.56 18.40
N ASN A 221 -9.29 -9.91 18.11
CA ASN A 221 -9.82 -11.27 18.17
C ASN A 221 -9.92 -11.96 16.80
N GLU A 222 -9.66 -11.24 15.70
CA GLU A 222 -9.67 -11.78 14.34
C GLU A 222 -8.25 -12.09 13.89
N CYS A 223 -7.91 -13.37 13.87
CA CYS A 223 -6.67 -13.85 13.26
C CYS A 223 -6.92 -14.09 11.77
N VAL A 224 -6.21 -13.36 10.91
CA VAL A 224 -6.33 -13.54 9.46
C VAL A 224 -5.30 -14.56 8.99
N LEU A 225 -5.77 -15.55 8.23
CA LEU A 225 -4.92 -16.57 7.61
C LEU A 225 -4.07 -15.95 6.50
N SER A 226 -2.76 -16.13 6.59
CA SER A 226 -1.86 -15.84 5.47
C SER A 226 -2.28 -16.62 4.21
N PRO A 227 -2.43 -15.95 3.04
CA PRO A 227 -2.78 -16.58 1.77
C PRO A 227 -1.82 -17.67 1.28
N ILE A 228 -0.59 -17.75 1.77
CA ILE A 228 0.45 -18.68 1.28
C ILE A 228 0.80 -19.76 2.33
N GLY A 229 0.08 -19.78 3.46
CA GLY A 229 0.23 -20.80 4.49
C GLY A 229 1.42 -20.55 5.40
N GLY A 230 1.16 -20.53 6.71
CA GLY A 230 2.20 -20.65 7.73
C GLY A 230 1.90 -19.92 9.03
N TYR A 231 1.38 -18.70 8.97
CA TYR A 231 1.21 -17.88 10.19
C TYR A 231 -0.13 -17.13 10.20
N ASN A 232 -0.76 -17.16 11.37
CA ASN A 232 -1.92 -16.34 11.71
C ASN A 232 -1.43 -14.99 12.21
N PHE A 233 -1.83 -13.91 11.56
CA PHE A 233 -1.60 -12.57 12.08
C PHE A 233 -2.81 -12.18 12.94
N CYS A 234 -2.59 -12.12 14.24
CA CYS A 234 -3.58 -11.64 15.21
C CYS A 234 -3.17 -10.22 15.63
N GLY A 235 -4.14 -9.32 15.81
CA GLY A 235 -3.87 -7.94 16.22
C GLY A 235 -3.03 -7.90 17.49
N LYS A 236 -1.96 -7.08 17.51
CA LYS A 236 -1.13 -6.88 18.71
C LYS A 236 -1.99 -6.21 19.77
N THR A 237 -2.11 -6.85 20.94
CA THR A 237 -2.56 -6.19 22.17
C THR A 237 -1.58 -5.08 22.50
N GLN A 238 -2.09 -3.86 22.65
CA GLN A 238 -1.35 -2.72 23.17
C GLN A 238 -1.14 -2.84 24.68
#